data_AF-A0A2N3LGJ4-F1
#
_entry.id   AF-A0A2N3LGJ4-F1
#
_cell.length_a   1.000
_cell.length_b   1.000
_cell.length_c   1.000
_cell.angle_alpha   90.00
_cell.angle_beta   90.00
_cell.angle_gamma   90.00
#
_symmetry.space_group_name_H-M   'P 1'
#
loop_
_entity.id
_entity.type
_entity.pdbx_description
1 polymer ?
#
loop_
_entity_poly.entity_id
_entity_poly.type
_entity_poly.pdbx_seq_one_letter_code
_entity_poly.pdbx_strand_id
1 'polypeptide(L)'
;MLKRHEILFNQLESFRQETLHLITNLTDEQVDIVPEGFHNNIRWNLGHIYFDQYLWIKAVTKESIPVPEGFQDWFGFGTKPADWVTPPPRLEELKKLLAEQPKMIRKLYGNRLEEEFSPTELGMHTIAQVLVRTIYHEGMHTETIKLMKRFLNC
;
A
#
# COMPACT_ATOMS: atom_id res chain seq x y z
N MET A 1 1.90 5.42 23.92
CA MET A 1 2.69 4.90 22.78
C MET A 1 4.14 4.74 23.20
N LEU A 2 4.79 3.62 22.86
CA LEU A 2 6.19 3.36 23.22
C LEU A 2 7.15 4.00 22.20
N LYS A 3 8.41 4.25 22.59
CA LYS A 3 9.43 4.79 21.66
C LYS A 3 9.58 3.94 20.38
N ARG A 4 9.46 2.62 20.47
CA ARG A 4 9.52 1.71 19.30
C ARG A 4 8.35 1.91 18.32
N HIS A 5 7.18 2.30 18.83
CA HIS A 5 5.99 2.58 18.01
C HIS A 5 6.15 3.89 17.25
N GLU A 6 6.70 4.92 17.90
CA GLU A 6 7.04 6.18 17.24
C GLU A 6 8.05 5.95 16.10
N ILE A 7 9.08 5.13 16.34
CA ILE A 7 10.05 4.75 15.30
C ILE A 7 9.38 4.01 14.14
N LEU A 8 8.50 3.05 14.43
CA LEU A 8 7.77 2.30 13.41
C LEU A 8 6.89 3.21 12.53
N PHE A 9 6.18 4.17 13.12
CA PHE A 9 5.39 5.13 12.34
C PHE A 9 6.27 6.10 11.55
N ASN A 10 7.38 6.56 12.10
CA ASN A 10 8.33 7.40 11.36
C ASN A 10 8.88 6.65 10.13
N GLN A 11 9.22 5.37 10.29
CA GLN A 11 9.66 4.53 9.17
C GLN A 11 8.57 4.37 8.11
N LEU A 12 7.34 4.04 8.52
CA LEU A 12 6.19 3.96 7.62
C LEU A 12 5.99 5.27 6.84
N GLU A 13 6.04 6.42 7.53
CA GLU A 13 5.90 7.73 6.90
C GLU A 13 7.06 8.02 5.94
N SER A 14 8.31 7.76 6.31
CA SER A 14 9.48 7.99 5.45
C SER A 14 9.41 7.15 4.17
N PHE A 15 9.17 5.85 4.27
CA PHE A 15 9.09 4.98 3.09
C PHE A 15 7.89 5.32 2.21
N ARG A 16 6.76 5.71 2.81
CA ARG A 16 5.62 6.22 2.05
C ARG A 16 5.95 7.48 1.26
N GLN A 17 6.70 8.41 1.85
CA GLN A 17 7.15 9.61 1.14
C GLN A 17 8.12 9.29 0.00
N GLU A 18 8.99 8.28 0.15
CA GLU A 18 9.84 7.81 -0.94
C GLU A 18 9.00 7.29 -2.12
N THR A 19 7.99 6.44 -1.84
CA THR A 19 7.05 5.95 -2.86
C THR A 19 6.34 7.10 -3.57
N LEU A 20 5.80 8.06 -2.83
CA LEU A 20 5.11 9.23 -3.38
C LEU A 20 6.04 10.13 -4.20
N HIS A 21 7.29 10.29 -3.75
CA HIS A 21 8.28 11.11 -4.45
C HIS A 21 8.53 10.59 -5.87
N LEU A 22 8.62 9.26 -6.06
CA LEU A 22 8.84 8.64 -7.37
C LEU A 22 7.76 9.00 -8.40
N ILE A 23 6.54 9.27 -7.94
CA ILE A 23 5.38 9.47 -8.80
C ILE A 23 4.92 10.94 -8.84
N THR A 24 5.71 11.86 -8.26
CA THR A 24 5.38 13.30 -8.16
C THR A 24 5.06 13.92 -9.52
N ASN A 25 5.89 13.63 -10.54
CA ASN A 25 5.83 14.25 -11.86
C ASN A 25 5.16 13.37 -12.92
N LEU A 26 4.52 12.27 -12.51
CA LEU A 26 3.86 11.38 -13.46
C LEU A 26 2.42 11.83 -13.74
N THR A 27 1.97 11.58 -14.97
CA THR A 27 0.57 11.77 -15.40
C THR A 27 -0.24 10.49 -15.26
N ASP A 28 -1.58 10.58 -15.33
CA ASP A 28 -2.46 9.41 -15.35
C ASP A 28 -2.11 8.47 -16.53
N GLU A 29 -1.79 9.01 -17.71
CA GLU A 29 -1.42 8.22 -18.88
C GLU A 29 -0.12 7.43 -18.62
N GLN A 30 0.88 8.05 -17.99
CA GLN A 30 2.15 7.38 -17.71
C GLN A 30 2.01 6.25 -16.70
N VAL A 31 1.17 6.42 -15.67
CA VAL A 31 0.99 5.38 -14.64
C VAL A 31 0.10 4.23 -15.09
N ASP A 32 -0.63 4.40 -16.20
CA ASP A 32 -1.48 3.38 -16.79
C ASP A 32 -0.78 2.46 -17.79
N ILE A 33 0.41 2.84 -18.27
CA ILE A 33 1.18 2.00 -19.18
C ILE A 33 1.72 0.76 -18.45
N VAL A 34 1.43 -0.42 -18.99
CA VAL A 34 2.05 -1.69 -18.61
C VAL A 34 3.32 -1.86 -19.47
N PRO A 35 4.54 -1.79 -18.92
CA PRO A 35 5.75 -1.98 -19.70
C PRO A 35 5.88 -3.43 -20.19
N GLU A 36 6.60 -3.64 -21.29
CA GLU A 36 6.84 -4.99 -21.82
C GLU A 36 7.51 -5.89 -20.77
N GLY A 37 7.01 -7.12 -20.63
CA GLY A 37 7.46 -8.07 -19.62
C GLY A 37 6.80 -7.93 -18.24
N PHE A 38 5.93 -6.95 -18.04
CA PHE A 38 5.13 -6.79 -16.82
C PHE A 38 3.67 -7.17 -17.05
N HIS A 39 2.99 -7.56 -15.97
CA HIS A 39 1.55 -7.86 -15.97
C HIS A 39 0.71 -6.75 -15.31
N ASN A 40 1.36 -5.76 -14.68
CA ASN A 40 0.71 -4.64 -14.00
C ASN A 40 1.42 -3.31 -14.32
N ASN A 41 0.82 -2.19 -13.93
CA ASN A 41 1.33 -0.84 -14.16
C ASN A 41 1.58 -0.10 -12.84
N ILE A 42 2.10 1.13 -12.92
CA ILE A 42 2.41 1.93 -11.73
C ILE A 42 1.13 2.21 -10.92
N ARG A 43 -0.02 2.49 -11.55
CA ARG A 43 -1.29 2.70 -10.84
C ARG A 43 -1.67 1.49 -10.00
N TRP A 44 -1.55 0.29 -10.55
CA TRP A 44 -1.84 -0.94 -9.84
C TRP A 44 -0.93 -1.10 -8.61
N ASN A 45 0.37 -0.84 -8.76
CA ASN A 45 1.32 -0.94 -7.64
C ASN A 45 0.98 0.06 -6.51
N LEU A 46 0.62 1.31 -6.84
CA LEU A 46 0.20 2.31 -5.86
C LEU A 46 -1.08 1.91 -5.11
N GLY A 47 -2.09 1.45 -5.85
CA GLY A 47 -3.33 0.97 -5.25
C GLY A 47 -3.13 -0.28 -4.39
N HIS A 48 -2.25 -1.18 -4.83
CA HIS A 48 -1.93 -2.42 -4.10
C HIS A 48 -1.21 -2.14 -2.78
N ILE A 49 -0.24 -1.22 -2.77
CA ILE A 49 0.42 -0.76 -1.53
C ILE A 49 -0.61 -0.27 -0.50
N TYR A 50 -1.53 0.59 -0.92
CA TYR A 50 -2.59 1.10 -0.04
C TYR A 50 -3.49 -0.02 0.46
N PHE A 51 -3.92 -0.91 -0.44
CA PHE A 51 -4.87 -1.96 -0.14
C PHE A 51 -4.29 -3.05 0.77
N ASP A 52 -3.09 -3.57 0.44
CA ASP A 52 -2.42 -4.67 1.15
C ASP A 52 -2.20 -4.31 2.63
N GLN A 53 -1.80 -3.07 2.92
CA GLN A 53 -1.58 -2.66 4.30
C GLN A 53 -2.86 -2.72 5.16
N TYR A 54 -3.99 -2.24 4.66
CA TYR A 54 -5.25 -2.39 5.37
C TYR A 54 -5.75 -3.84 5.37
N LEU A 55 -5.55 -4.59 4.27
CA LEU A 55 -5.96 -5.98 4.18
C LEU A 55 -5.28 -6.85 5.25
N TRP A 56 -3.98 -6.64 5.51
CA TRP A 56 -3.28 -7.36 6.57
C TRP A 56 -3.68 -6.91 7.98
N ILE A 57 -4.03 -5.63 8.16
CA ILE A 57 -4.63 -5.17 9.43
C ILE A 57 -5.96 -5.90 9.65
N LYS A 58 -6.85 -5.94 8.65
CA LYS A 58 -8.09 -6.74 8.70
C LYS A 58 -7.82 -8.21 8.97
N ALA A 59 -6.79 -8.78 8.35
CA ALA A 59 -6.47 -10.19 8.50
C ALA A 59 -6.12 -10.55 9.94
N VAL A 60 -5.41 -9.68 10.67
CA VAL A 60 -5.05 -9.90 12.08
C VAL A 60 -6.16 -9.49 13.05
N THR A 61 -6.81 -8.33 12.85
CA THR A 61 -7.81 -7.81 13.81
C THR A 61 -9.21 -8.37 13.59
N LYS A 62 -9.51 -8.86 12.38
CA LYS A 62 -10.86 -9.20 11.89
C LYS A 62 -11.85 -8.02 11.85
N GLU A 63 -11.35 -6.80 12.03
CA GLU A 63 -12.16 -5.58 12.01
C GLU A 63 -12.43 -5.09 10.57
N SER A 64 -13.47 -4.27 10.41
CA SER A 64 -13.69 -3.55 9.15
C SER A 64 -12.59 -2.53 8.90
N ILE A 65 -12.18 -2.37 7.64
CA ILE A 65 -11.13 -1.43 7.23
C ILE A 65 -11.70 -0.24 6.46
N PRO A 66 -11.10 0.96 6.59
CA PRO A 66 -11.58 2.16 5.92
C PRO A 66 -11.07 2.25 4.47
N VAL A 67 -11.36 1.21 3.68
CA VAL A 67 -10.99 1.15 2.26
C VAL A 67 -12.24 1.35 1.41
N PRO A 68 -12.22 2.23 0.38
CA PRO A 68 -13.33 2.39 -0.55
C PRO A 68 -13.70 1.09 -1.28
N GLU A 69 -14.95 1.00 -1.73
CA GLU A 69 -15.41 -0.14 -2.55
C GLU A 69 -14.61 -0.26 -3.87
N GLY A 70 -14.47 -1.48 -4.39
CA GLY A 70 -13.76 -1.77 -5.64
C GLY A 70 -12.25 -2.02 -5.52
N PHE A 71 -11.61 -1.65 -4.40
CA PHE A 71 -10.16 -1.85 -4.21
C PHE A 71 -9.70 -3.31 -4.32
N GLN A 72 -10.54 -4.26 -3.89
CA GLN A 72 -10.25 -5.69 -4.03
C GLN A 72 -10.18 -6.10 -5.51
N ASP A 73 -11.09 -5.60 -6.35
CA ASP A 73 -11.19 -5.96 -7.76
C ASP A 73 -10.09 -5.29 -8.58
N TRP A 74 -9.70 -4.07 -8.21
CA TRP A 74 -8.63 -3.34 -8.90
C TRP A 74 -7.24 -3.77 -8.46
N PHE A 75 -7.02 -3.90 -7.15
CA PHE A 75 -5.70 -3.96 -6.55
C PHE A 75 -5.50 -5.17 -5.64
N GLY A 76 -6.40 -6.16 -5.66
CA GLY A 76 -6.22 -7.43 -4.98
C GLY A 76 -5.01 -8.21 -5.50
N PHE A 77 -4.47 -9.10 -4.68
CA PHE A 77 -3.43 -10.02 -5.14
C PHE A 77 -3.91 -10.83 -6.35
N GLY A 78 -3.09 -10.86 -7.41
CA GLY A 78 -3.38 -11.59 -8.64
C GLY A 78 -4.24 -10.84 -9.68
N THR A 79 -4.78 -9.66 -9.35
CA THR A 79 -5.45 -8.82 -10.35
C THR A 79 -4.44 -8.15 -11.27
N LYS A 80 -4.90 -7.68 -12.44
CA LYS A 80 -4.09 -6.90 -13.38
C LYS A 80 -4.95 -5.85 -14.09
N PRO A 81 -4.34 -4.77 -14.62
CA PRO A 81 -5.07 -3.73 -15.34
C PRO A 81 -5.94 -4.23 -16.49
N ALA A 82 -5.54 -5.32 -17.16
CA ALA A 82 -6.31 -5.95 -18.22
C ALA A 82 -7.64 -6.56 -17.76
N ASP A 83 -7.81 -6.81 -16.45
CA ASP A 83 -9.02 -7.40 -15.87
C ASP A 83 -9.96 -6.32 -15.29
N TRP A 84 -9.58 -5.04 -15.30
CA TRP A 84 -10.39 -3.96 -14.73
C TRP A 84 -11.68 -3.73 -15.53
N VAL A 85 -12.82 -3.98 -14.88
CA VAL A 85 -14.16 -3.77 -15.47
C VAL A 85 -14.64 -2.33 -15.30
N THR A 86 -14.20 -1.67 -14.22
CA THR A 86 -14.50 -0.28 -13.88
C THR A 86 -13.21 0.52 -13.74
N PRO A 87 -13.24 1.85 -13.99
CA PRO A 87 -12.05 2.66 -13.84
C PRO A 87 -11.61 2.73 -12.37
N PRO A 88 -10.33 2.45 -12.05
CA PRO A 88 -9.80 2.64 -10.71
C PRO A 88 -9.66 4.13 -10.35
N PRO A 89 -9.34 4.45 -9.08
CA PRO A 89 -9.07 5.83 -8.65
C PRO A 89 -7.98 6.50 -9.48
N ARG A 90 -8.12 7.81 -9.68
CA ARG A 90 -7.14 8.64 -10.41
C ARG A 90 -5.81 8.73 -9.65
N LEU A 91 -4.73 9.11 -10.33
CA LEU A 91 -3.40 9.17 -9.72
C LEU A 91 -3.39 10.13 -8.53
N GLU A 92 -4.02 11.30 -8.66
CA GLU A 92 -4.13 12.28 -7.58
C GLU A 92 -4.97 11.79 -6.39
N GLU A 93 -5.95 10.91 -6.63
CA GLU A 93 -6.73 10.29 -5.55
C GLU A 93 -5.88 9.27 -4.78
N LEU A 94 -5.15 8.42 -5.50
CA LEU A 94 -4.22 7.45 -4.89
C LEU A 94 -3.12 8.17 -4.10
N LYS A 95 -2.55 9.26 -4.62
CA LYS A 95 -1.56 10.09 -3.91
C LYS A 95 -2.09 10.57 -2.55
N LYS A 96 -3.31 11.10 -2.52
CA LYS A 96 -3.96 11.57 -1.28
C LYS A 96 -4.20 10.43 -0.30
N LEU A 97 -4.79 9.33 -0.76
CA LEU A 97 -5.05 8.15 0.05
C LEU A 97 -3.77 7.58 0.68
N LEU A 98 -2.72 7.44 -0.14
CA LEU A 98 -1.41 6.98 0.30
C LEU A 98 -0.74 7.95 1.29
N ALA A 99 -0.84 9.26 1.07
CA ALA A 99 -0.25 10.27 1.97
C ALA A 99 -0.97 10.33 3.33
N GLU A 100 -2.28 10.07 3.37
CA GLU A 100 -3.09 10.14 4.59
C GLU A 100 -3.06 8.82 5.40
N GLN A 101 -2.85 7.68 4.75
CA GLN A 101 -2.94 6.36 5.36
C GLN A 101 -2.08 6.18 6.63
N PRO A 102 -0.78 6.57 6.68
CA PRO A 102 0.02 6.42 7.91
C PRO A 102 -0.59 7.15 9.12
N LYS A 103 -1.11 8.36 8.91
CA LYS A 103 -1.77 9.16 9.96
C LYS A 103 -3.07 8.50 10.41
N MET A 104 -3.84 7.94 9.47
CA MET A 104 -5.08 7.24 9.78
C MET A 104 -4.82 5.96 10.58
N ILE A 105 -3.84 5.15 10.17
CA ILE A 105 -3.43 3.95 10.91
C ILE A 105 -2.97 4.32 12.32
N ARG A 106 -2.16 5.37 12.47
CA ARG A 106 -1.72 5.87 13.78
C ARG A 106 -2.89 6.29 14.66
N LYS A 107 -3.86 7.01 14.10
CA LYS A 107 -5.06 7.45 14.82
C LYS A 107 -5.92 6.27 15.29
N LEU A 108 -6.14 5.27 14.43
CA LEU A 108 -7.02 4.14 14.72
C LEU A 108 -6.36 3.10 15.64
N TYR A 109 -5.09 2.79 15.41
CA TYR A 109 -4.43 1.62 16.00
C TYR A 109 -3.23 1.95 16.89
N GLY A 110 -2.76 3.20 16.93
CA GLY A 110 -1.51 3.58 17.59
C GLY A 110 -1.42 3.22 19.07
N ASN A 111 -2.55 3.14 19.78
CA ASN A 111 -2.61 2.77 21.20
C ASN A 111 -2.74 1.25 21.44
N ARG A 112 -2.91 0.44 20.39
CA ARG A 112 -3.16 -1.00 20.46
C ARG A 112 -2.27 -1.81 19.50
N LEU A 113 -1.10 -1.27 19.15
CA LEU A 113 -0.17 -1.93 18.23
C LEU A 113 0.33 -3.30 18.73
N GLU A 114 0.32 -3.51 20.05
CA GLU A 114 0.76 -4.72 20.74
C GLU A 114 -0.41 -5.58 21.26
N GLU A 115 -1.65 -5.20 20.93
CA GLU A 115 -2.81 -6.05 21.23
C GLU A 115 -2.63 -7.39 20.49
N GLU A 116 -2.79 -8.49 21.24
CA GLU A 116 -2.66 -9.83 20.70
C GLU A 116 -4.00 -10.33 20.13
N PHE A 117 -3.94 -10.84 18.91
CA PHE A 117 -5.04 -11.46 18.20
C PHE A 117 -4.72 -12.92 17.90
N SER A 118 -5.70 -13.66 17.37
CA SER A 118 -5.43 -14.98 16.80
C SER A 118 -4.40 -14.87 15.66
N PRO A 119 -3.32 -15.68 15.65
CA PRO A 119 -2.30 -15.59 14.63
C PRO A 119 -2.86 -15.78 13.21
N THR A 120 -2.35 -15.00 12.28
CA THR A 120 -2.52 -15.22 10.84
C THR A 120 -1.75 -16.47 10.38
N GLU A 121 -1.92 -16.88 9.13
CA GLU A 121 -1.17 -18.00 8.53
C GLU A 121 0.36 -17.80 8.58
N LEU A 122 0.83 -16.54 8.59
CA LEU A 122 2.24 -16.18 8.74
C LEU A 122 2.69 -16.01 10.20
N GLY A 123 1.85 -16.35 11.17
CA GLY A 123 2.16 -16.27 12.60
C GLY A 123 2.06 -14.87 13.21
N MET A 124 1.73 -13.83 12.42
CA MET A 124 1.53 -12.48 12.94
C MET A 124 0.26 -12.43 13.80
N HIS A 125 0.39 -11.91 15.01
CA HIS A 125 -0.65 -11.80 16.02
C HIS A 125 -0.78 -10.38 16.59
N THR A 126 0.02 -9.42 16.12
CA THR A 126 -0.12 -8.00 16.48
C THR A 126 -0.10 -7.10 15.25
N ILE A 127 -0.65 -5.89 15.38
CA ILE A 127 -0.63 -4.88 14.31
C ILE A 127 0.81 -4.40 14.05
N ALA A 128 1.66 -4.32 15.09
CA ALA A 128 3.07 -3.97 14.92
C ALA A 128 3.80 -4.93 13.97
N GLN A 129 3.56 -6.25 14.08
CA GLN A 129 4.13 -7.27 13.19
C GLN A 129 3.61 -7.11 11.76
N VAL A 130 2.31 -6.84 11.60
CA VAL A 130 1.70 -6.53 10.30
C VAL A 130 2.36 -5.32 9.64
N LEU A 131 2.56 -4.22 10.37
CA LEU A 131 3.18 -3.02 9.81
C LEU A 131 4.60 -3.30 9.32
N VAL A 132 5.41 -4.05 10.07
CA VAL A 132 6.75 -4.47 9.61
C VAL A 132 6.68 -5.22 8.28
N ARG A 133 5.77 -6.20 8.15
CA ARG A 133 5.59 -6.96 6.90
C ARG A 133 5.16 -6.06 5.75
N THR A 134 4.18 -5.20 5.97
CA THR A 134 3.63 -4.32 4.92
C THR A 134 4.62 -3.23 4.48
N ILE A 135 5.48 -2.74 5.38
CA ILE A 135 6.57 -1.81 5.04
C ILE A 135 7.59 -2.48 4.11
N TYR A 136 8.01 -3.72 4.43
CA TYR A 136 8.90 -4.49 3.54
C TYR A 136 8.25 -4.70 2.16
N HIS A 137 6.98 -5.09 2.16
CA HIS A 137 6.22 -5.31 0.95
C HIS A 137 6.06 -4.04 0.09
N GLU A 138 5.78 -2.90 0.72
CA GLU A 138 5.78 -1.60 0.04
C GLU A 138 7.14 -1.32 -0.61
N GLY A 139 8.26 -1.58 0.07
CA GLY A 139 9.60 -1.46 -0.51
C GLY A 139 9.79 -2.27 -1.80
N MET A 140 9.23 -3.48 -1.89
CA MET A 140 9.27 -4.30 -3.11
C MET A 140 8.50 -3.65 -4.27
N HIS A 141 7.33 -3.08 -3.99
CA HIS A 141 6.54 -2.36 -4.98
C HIS A 141 7.18 -1.02 -5.38
N THR A 142 7.84 -0.33 -4.44
CA THR A 142 8.60 0.89 -4.70
C THR A 142 9.75 0.61 -5.68
N GLU A 143 10.49 -0.48 -5.51
CA GLU A 143 11.52 -0.90 -6.48
C GLU A 143 10.91 -1.31 -7.82
N THR A 144 9.76 -1.98 -7.81
CA THR A 144 9.03 -2.32 -9.04
C THR A 144 8.62 -1.06 -9.81
N ILE A 145 8.11 -0.04 -9.13
CA ILE A 145 7.78 1.26 -9.72
C ILE A 145 9.03 1.93 -10.30
N LYS A 146 10.15 1.96 -9.57
CA LYS A 146 11.43 2.49 -10.10
C LYS A 146 11.85 1.77 -11.38
N LEU A 147 11.69 0.45 -11.42
CA LEU A 147 12.03 -0.33 -12.61
C LEU A 147 11.10 0.02 -13.77
N MET A 148 9.78 0.05 -13.58
CA MET A 148 8.83 0.42 -14.62
C MET A 148 9.12 1.81 -15.20
N LYS A 149 9.40 2.80 -14.33
CA LYS A 149 9.81 4.14 -14.75
C LYS A 149 11.00 4.14 -15.71
N ARG A 150 12.03 3.33 -15.42
CA ARG A 150 13.19 3.17 -16.30
C ARG A 150 12.83 2.58 -17.65
N PHE A 151 11.89 1.63 -17.72
CA PHE A 151 11.43 1.05 -18.99
C PHE A 151 10.58 2.05 -19.80
N LEU A 152 9.83 2.91 -19.11
CA LEU A 152 8.95 3.91 -19.72
C LEU A 152 9.66 5.23 -20.07
N ASN A 153 10.92 5.40 -19.66
CA ASN A 153 11.67 6.64 -19.76
C ASN A 153 10.94 7.84 -19.12
N CYS A 154 10.34 7.63 -17.94
CA CYS A 154 9.61 8.64 -17.16
C CYS A 154 10.04 8.73 -15.69
#